data_AF-A0A0C9TCX7-F1
#
_entry.id   AF-A0A0C9TCX7-F1
#
_cell.length_a   1.000
_cell.length_b   1.000
_cell.length_c   1.000
_cell.angle_alpha   90.00
_cell.angle_beta   90.00
_cell.angle_gamma   90.00
#
_symmetry.space_group_name_H-M   'P 1'
#
loop_
_entity.id
_entity.type
_entity.pdbx_description
1 polymer ?
#
loop_
_entity_poly.entity_id
_entity_poly.type
_entity_poly.pdbx_seq_one_letter_code
_entity_poly.pdbx_strand_id
1 'polypeptide(L)'
;MANAVSTWNFDRTCTTDVYNAVVQRYTLSGFPVFPQDKNSILHWRIFVTCLTQDGRSSITVRLDMIPGADAGILTVASIQDDLFASSIAHVSEAAKGKTTVHELLKMLEQNGRNFYRFDDTGSGCLWWCRMVLGDLDRQALVSGGAVERFDAYHQEKNRGNPKRFPLPIARGTFYTIS
;
A
#
# COMPACT_ATOMS: atom_id res chain seq x y z
N MET A 1 34.61 -3.93 -6.24
CA MET A 1 33.26 -4.41 -6.61
C MET A 1 32.56 -4.74 -5.31
N ALA A 2 31.65 -3.88 -4.86
CA ALA A 2 30.91 -4.11 -3.63
C ALA A 2 29.77 -5.08 -3.95
N ASN A 3 29.75 -6.23 -3.29
CA ASN A 3 28.59 -7.13 -3.29
C ASN A 3 27.41 -6.34 -2.75
N ALA A 4 26.41 -6.06 -3.60
CA ALA A 4 25.12 -5.56 -3.16
C ALA A 4 24.51 -6.64 -2.25
N VAL A 5 24.66 -6.46 -0.95
CA VAL A 5 23.98 -7.29 0.03
C VAL A 5 22.49 -7.14 -0.27
N SER A 6 21.80 -8.25 -0.52
CA SER A 6 20.35 -8.29 -0.64
C SER A 6 19.72 -8.02 0.74
N THR A 7 19.91 -6.82 1.28
CA THR A 7 19.27 -6.42 2.53
C THR A 7 17.85 -6.01 2.21
N TRP A 8 16.97 -6.97 2.43
CA TRP A 8 15.53 -6.81 2.58
C TRP A 8 15.19 -5.53 3.35
N ASN A 9 14.52 -4.57 2.71
CA ASN A 9 13.92 -3.40 3.38
C ASN A 9 12.51 -3.71 3.89
N PHE A 10 12.36 -4.85 4.60
CA PHE A 10 11.12 -5.24 5.26
C PHE A 10 11.27 -5.12 6.77
N ASP A 11 10.41 -4.34 7.40
CA ASP A 11 10.15 -4.45 8.84
C ASP A 11 8.84 -5.22 9.03
N ARG A 12 8.89 -6.33 9.76
CA ARG A 12 7.78 -7.30 9.89
C ARG A 12 7.46 -7.54 11.35
N THR A 13 6.23 -7.23 11.74
CA THR A 13 5.71 -7.50 13.09
C THR A 13 4.54 -8.49 13.11
N CYS A 14 4.23 -9.11 11.97
CA CYS A 14 3.15 -10.10 11.85
C CYS A 14 3.52 -11.46 12.46
N THR A 15 2.55 -12.11 13.13
CA THR A 15 2.69 -13.50 13.59
C THR A 15 2.52 -14.50 12.43
N THR A 16 2.94 -15.75 12.63
CA THR A 16 2.79 -16.83 11.63
C THR A 16 1.34 -17.01 11.16
N ASP A 17 0.37 -16.89 12.06
CA ASP A 17 -1.06 -17.04 11.75
C ASP A 17 -1.55 -15.99 10.74
N VAL A 18 -0.95 -14.80 10.74
CA VAL A 18 -1.28 -13.72 9.79
C VAL A 18 -0.88 -14.08 8.37
N TYR A 19 0.26 -14.75 8.19
CA TYR A 19 0.78 -15.09 6.86
C TYR A 19 -0.15 -16.04 6.10
N ASN A 20 -0.84 -16.93 6.84
CA ASN A 20 -1.79 -17.88 6.27
C ASN A 20 -3.22 -17.33 6.17
N ALA A 21 -3.48 -16.11 6.67
CA ALA A 21 -4.79 -15.51 6.59
C ALA A 21 -5.15 -15.20 5.12
N VAL A 22 -6.40 -15.47 4.75
CA VAL A 22 -6.90 -15.31 3.38
C VAL A 22 -7.40 -13.88 3.20
N VAL A 23 -6.85 -13.18 2.21
CA VAL A 23 -7.20 -11.80 1.89
C VAL A 23 -8.65 -11.72 1.41
N GLN A 24 -9.41 -10.80 2.00
CA GLN A 24 -10.81 -10.53 1.68
C GLN A 24 -10.99 -9.18 0.98
N ARG A 25 -10.16 -8.19 1.33
CA ARG A 25 -10.27 -6.82 0.81
C ARG A 25 -8.94 -6.09 0.85
N TYR A 26 -8.68 -5.30 -0.19
CA TYR A 26 -7.61 -4.32 -0.24
C TYR A 26 -8.21 -2.93 -0.08
N THR A 27 -7.64 -2.10 0.79
CA THR A 27 -8.09 -0.71 1.02
C THR A 27 -6.91 0.23 0.95
N LEU A 28 -6.89 1.11 -0.04
CA LEU A 28 -5.93 2.20 -0.16
C LEU A 28 -6.46 3.38 0.65
N SER A 29 -5.71 3.81 1.66
CA SER A 29 -6.15 4.85 2.59
C SER A 29 -5.13 5.98 2.71
N GLY A 30 -5.62 7.23 2.66
CA GLY A 30 -4.83 8.43 2.86
C GLY A 30 -5.03 9.04 4.25
N PHE A 31 -3.92 9.36 4.91
CA PHE A 31 -3.88 9.99 6.24
C PHE A 31 -3.21 11.35 6.17
N PRO A 32 -3.79 12.43 6.71
CA PRO A 32 -3.12 13.72 6.74
C PRO A 32 -1.79 13.62 7.49
N VAL A 33 -0.71 14.12 6.89
CA VAL A 33 0.60 14.21 7.57
C VAL A 33 0.53 15.14 8.77
N PHE A 34 -0.29 16.20 8.67
CA PHE A 34 -0.62 17.15 9.72
C PHE A 34 -2.14 17.15 9.94
N PRO A 35 -2.67 16.36 10.91
CA PRO A 35 -4.10 16.14 11.10
C PRO A 35 -4.95 17.41 11.25
N GLN A 36 -4.37 18.48 11.82
CA GLN A 36 -5.07 19.74 12.07
C GLN A 36 -5.13 20.64 10.81
N ASP A 37 -4.30 20.39 9.80
CA ASP A 37 -4.31 21.18 8.57
C ASP A 37 -5.26 20.56 7.54
N LYS A 38 -6.30 21.33 7.19
CA LYS A 38 -7.30 20.96 6.17
C LYS A 38 -6.71 20.78 4.77
N ASN A 39 -5.49 21.25 4.51
CA ASN A 39 -4.77 21.11 3.25
C ASN A 39 -3.59 20.14 3.32
N SER A 40 -3.36 19.51 4.48
CA SER A 40 -2.25 18.57 4.64
C SER A 40 -2.33 17.46 3.60
N ILE A 41 -1.22 17.26 2.88
CA ILE A 41 -1.05 16.12 1.97
C ILE A 41 -1.24 14.81 2.72
N LEU A 42 -1.57 13.76 1.97
CA LEU A 42 -1.85 12.46 2.53
C LEU A 42 -0.66 11.52 2.41
N HIS A 43 -0.34 10.85 3.51
CA HIS A 43 0.45 9.62 3.48
C HIS A 43 -0.48 8.45 3.15
N TRP A 44 -0.18 7.74 2.07
CA TRP A 44 -1.02 6.64 1.57
C TRP A 44 -0.45 5.29 1.96
N ARG A 45 -1.35 4.40 2.39
CA ARG A 45 -1.06 3.04 2.86
C ARG A 45 -2.05 2.06 2.24
N ILE A 46 -1.70 0.78 2.21
CA ILE A 46 -2.62 -0.29 1.87
C ILE A 46 -2.94 -1.08 3.13
N PHE A 47 -4.23 -1.27 3.39
CA PHE A 47 -4.74 -2.17 4.41
C PHE A 47 -5.38 -3.38 3.78
N VAL A 48 -5.02 -4.54 4.30
CA VAL A 48 -5.44 -5.83 3.78
C VAL A 48 -6.25 -6.51 4.86
N THR A 49 -7.57 -6.49 4.71
CA THR A 49 -8.47 -7.22 5.61
C THR A 49 -8.44 -8.69 5.22
N CYS A 50 -8.15 -9.55 6.18
CA CYS A 50 -7.97 -10.99 5.99
C CYS A 50 -8.86 -11.77 6.95
N LEU A 51 -9.24 -12.98 6.55
CA LEU A 51 -9.90 -13.97 7.39
C LEU A 51 -8.84 -14.96 7.89
N THR A 52 -8.78 -15.21 9.20
CA THR A 52 -7.88 -16.21 9.78
C THR A 52 -8.28 -17.62 9.36
N GLN A 53 -7.37 -18.60 9.53
CA GLN A 53 -7.59 -19.99 9.12
C GLN A 53 -8.81 -20.65 9.77
N ASP A 54 -9.17 -20.22 10.98
CA ASP A 54 -10.37 -20.68 11.69
C ASP A 54 -11.67 -20.22 11.03
N GLY A 55 -11.60 -19.29 10.07
CA GLY A 55 -12.73 -18.69 9.37
C GLY A 55 -13.61 -17.79 10.23
N ARG A 56 -13.19 -17.50 11.48
CA ARG A 56 -14.03 -16.84 12.50
C ARG A 56 -13.54 -15.45 12.86
N SER A 57 -12.25 -15.20 12.72
CA SER A 57 -11.64 -13.93 13.12
C SER A 57 -11.15 -13.17 11.89
N SER A 58 -11.26 -11.84 11.96
CA SER A 58 -10.66 -10.95 10.95
C SER A 58 -9.42 -10.28 11.50
N ILE A 59 -8.39 -10.17 10.66
CA ILE A 59 -7.18 -9.42 10.96
C ILE A 59 -6.93 -8.42 9.83
N THR A 60 -6.32 -7.28 10.16
CA THR A 60 -5.86 -6.34 9.14
C THR A 60 -4.34 -6.28 9.13
N VAL A 61 -3.77 -6.39 7.93
CA VAL A 61 -2.35 -6.17 7.67
C VAL A 61 -2.18 -4.80 7.03
N ARG A 62 -1.33 -3.96 7.62
CA ARG A 62 -0.88 -2.70 7.04
C ARG A 62 0.37 -2.95 6.20
N LEU A 63 0.32 -2.50 4.96
CA LEU A 63 1.47 -2.32 4.07
C LEU A 63 1.73 -0.83 3.96
N ASP A 64 2.85 -0.38 4.51
CA ASP A 64 3.19 1.03 4.59
C ASP A 64 4.62 1.25 4.08
N MET A 65 4.72 1.83 2.87
CA MET A 65 5.96 2.23 2.24
C MET A 65 6.32 3.63 2.74
N ILE A 66 7.42 3.74 3.50
CA ILE A 66 7.89 5.00 4.10
C ILE A 66 9.27 5.40 3.55
N PRO A 67 9.62 6.70 3.52
CA PRO A 67 10.97 7.13 3.16
C PRO A 67 12.01 6.58 4.15
N GLY A 68 13.11 6.03 3.61
CA GLY A 68 14.35 5.77 4.33
C GLY A 68 15.49 6.66 3.80
N ALA A 69 16.72 6.45 4.28
CA ALA A 69 17.86 7.29 3.91
C ALA A 69 18.17 7.31 2.40
N ASP A 70 18.24 6.12 1.78
CA ASP A 70 18.59 5.97 0.35
C ASP A 70 17.49 5.27 -0.48
N ALA A 71 16.58 4.58 0.21
CA ALA A 71 15.51 3.78 -0.36
C ALA A 71 14.30 3.78 0.58
N GLY A 72 13.13 3.51 0.02
CA GLY A 72 11.92 3.27 0.78
C GLY A 72 12.00 1.98 1.58
N ILE A 73 11.29 1.96 2.70
CA ILE A 73 11.16 0.81 3.59
C ILE A 73 9.70 0.36 3.55
N LEU A 74 9.46 -0.90 3.17
CA LEU A 74 8.12 -1.49 3.23
C LEU A 74 7.91 -2.09 4.62
N THR A 75 7.13 -1.41 5.44
CA THR A 75 6.71 -1.94 6.74
C THR A 75 5.44 -2.77 6.59
N VAL A 76 5.43 -3.96 7.19
CA VAL A 76 4.33 -4.91 7.17
C VAL A 76 3.96 -5.27 8.61
N ALA A 77 2.79 -4.81 9.04
CA ALA A 77 2.36 -4.95 10.42
C ALA A 77 0.93 -5.48 10.52
N SER A 78 0.70 -6.40 11.44
CA SER A 78 -0.64 -6.76 11.90
C SER A 78 -1.14 -5.67 12.83
N ILE A 79 -2.36 -5.20 12.62
CA ILE A 79 -2.97 -4.14 13.43
C ILE A 79 -4.39 -4.53 13.84
N GLN A 80 -4.71 -4.25 15.10
CA GLN A 80 -6.01 -4.53 15.71
C GLN A 80 -6.86 -3.26 15.91
N ASP A 81 -6.28 -2.08 15.73
CA ASP A 81 -6.94 -0.80 16.02
C ASP A 81 -7.88 -0.30 14.91
N ASP A 82 -8.74 0.66 15.29
CA ASP A 82 -9.70 1.37 14.45
C ASP A 82 -9.01 2.25 13.37
N LEU A 83 -8.52 1.52 12.38
CA LEU A 83 -7.84 1.87 11.13
C LEU A 83 -8.29 3.12 10.39
N PHE A 84 -9.51 3.57 10.64
CA PHE A 84 -10.17 4.60 9.85
C PHE A 84 -10.44 5.89 10.63
N ALA A 85 -10.23 5.93 11.95
CA ALA A 85 -10.60 7.10 12.75
C ALA A 85 -9.92 8.40 12.28
N SER A 86 -8.71 8.29 11.70
CA SER A 86 -7.94 9.43 11.17
C SER A 86 -7.75 9.39 9.64
N SER A 87 -8.27 8.37 8.95
CA SER A 87 -8.23 8.34 7.49
C SER A 87 -9.35 9.20 6.94
N ILE A 88 -9.03 10.01 5.94
CA ILE A 88 -9.99 10.93 5.32
C ILE A 88 -10.22 10.62 3.83
N ALA A 89 -9.58 9.57 3.33
CA ALA A 89 -9.70 9.09 1.96
C ALA A 89 -9.49 7.58 1.94
N HIS A 90 -10.40 6.84 1.32
CA HIS A 90 -10.29 5.40 1.18
C HIS A 90 -10.90 4.92 -0.13
N VAL A 91 -10.23 3.97 -0.78
CA VAL A 91 -10.75 3.21 -1.92
C VAL A 91 -10.53 1.74 -1.63
N SER A 92 -11.61 0.95 -1.71
CA SER A 92 -11.56 -0.47 -1.37
C SER A 92 -11.92 -1.33 -2.57
N GLU A 93 -11.20 -2.44 -2.73
CA GLU A 93 -11.46 -3.46 -3.73
C GLU A 93 -11.64 -4.80 -3.02
N ALA A 94 -12.69 -5.53 -3.39
CA ALA A 94 -12.89 -6.89 -2.91
C ALA A 94 -11.82 -7.80 -3.52
N ALA A 95 -11.25 -8.67 -2.68
CA ALA A 95 -10.30 -9.66 -3.15
C ALA A 95 -11.03 -10.73 -3.97
N LYS A 96 -10.36 -11.22 -5.01
CA LYS A 96 -10.81 -12.35 -5.82
C LYS A 96 -9.93 -13.57 -5.54
N GLY A 97 -10.58 -14.72 -5.37
CA GLY A 97 -9.87 -15.97 -5.08
C GLY A 97 -9.56 -16.13 -3.59
N LYS A 98 -8.53 -16.92 -3.28
CA LYS A 98 -8.11 -17.27 -1.92
C LYS A 98 -6.64 -16.95 -1.66
N THR A 99 -6.18 -15.81 -2.15
CA THR A 99 -4.80 -15.35 -1.92
C THR A 99 -4.55 -15.13 -0.44
N THR A 100 -3.46 -15.70 0.06
CA THR A 100 -2.98 -15.51 1.43
C THR A 100 -2.12 -14.25 1.55
N VAL A 101 -1.92 -13.75 2.77
CA VAL A 101 -0.95 -12.66 3.03
C VAL A 101 0.45 -13.05 2.56
N HIS A 102 0.87 -14.31 2.77
CA HIS A 102 2.16 -14.80 2.28
C HIS A 102 2.31 -14.67 0.76
N GLU A 103 1.30 -15.13 0.00
CA GLU A 103 1.30 -15.04 -1.46
C GLU A 103 1.28 -13.59 -1.95
N LEU A 104 0.53 -12.73 -1.27
CA LEU A 104 0.53 -11.29 -1.54
C LEU A 104 1.92 -10.68 -1.38
N LEU A 105 2.61 -10.96 -0.26
CA LEU A 105 3.94 -10.41 0.00
C LEU A 105 4.97 -10.95 -0.99
N LYS A 106 4.88 -12.25 -1.34
CA LYS A 106 5.72 -12.86 -2.38
C LYS A 106 5.51 -12.18 -3.74
N MET A 107 4.27 -11.87 -4.09
CA MET A 107 3.95 -11.14 -5.32
C MET A 107 4.57 -9.74 -5.34
N LEU A 108 4.48 -9.00 -4.23
CA LEU A 108 5.10 -7.67 -4.12
C LEU A 108 6.61 -7.73 -4.32
N GLU A 109 7.27 -8.73 -3.75
CA GLU A 109 8.69 -8.96 -3.91
C GLU A 109 9.06 -9.32 -5.35
N GLN A 110 8.34 -10.26 -5.97
CA GLN A 110 8.56 -10.67 -7.35
C GLN A 110 8.38 -9.51 -8.35
N ASN A 111 7.48 -8.58 -8.04
CA ASN A 111 7.26 -7.37 -8.83
C ASN A 111 8.17 -6.19 -8.44
N GLY A 112 9.14 -6.42 -7.53
CA GLY A 112 10.11 -5.42 -7.09
C GLY A 112 9.50 -4.25 -6.32
N ARG A 113 8.32 -4.42 -5.71
CA ARG A 113 7.62 -3.34 -4.99
C ARG A 113 8.28 -2.97 -3.66
N ASN A 114 9.19 -3.79 -3.18
CA ASN A 114 10.09 -3.48 -2.06
C ASN A 114 11.34 -2.67 -2.49
N PHE A 115 11.61 -2.53 -3.78
CA PHE A 115 12.74 -1.75 -4.31
C PHE A 115 12.27 -0.42 -4.87
N TYR A 116 11.85 0.45 -3.96
CA TYR A 116 11.29 1.75 -4.29
C TYR A 116 12.13 2.87 -3.70
N ARG A 117 12.35 3.95 -4.45
CA ARG A 117 12.94 5.20 -3.97
C ARG A 117 11.92 6.32 -4.13
N PHE A 118 11.72 7.08 -3.07
CA PHE A 118 10.88 8.28 -3.10
C PHE A 118 11.55 9.37 -3.94
N ASP A 119 10.79 10.39 -4.34
CA ASP A 119 11.42 11.58 -4.93
C ASP A 119 12.21 12.37 -3.86
N ASP A 120 12.92 13.41 -4.31
CA ASP A 120 13.77 14.24 -3.44
C ASP A 120 12.99 14.97 -2.32
N THR A 121 11.65 15.00 -2.41
CA THR A 121 10.78 15.58 -1.38
C THR A 121 10.24 14.55 -0.39
N GLY A 122 10.60 13.27 -0.54
CA GLY A 122 10.02 12.17 0.21
C GLY A 122 8.59 11.83 -0.21
N SER A 123 8.14 12.30 -1.38
CA SER A 123 6.80 12.03 -1.91
C SER A 123 6.81 10.79 -2.82
N GLY A 124 5.65 10.15 -2.93
CA GLY A 124 5.46 8.98 -3.81
C GLY A 124 4.77 7.77 -3.17
N CYS A 125 4.32 7.83 -1.92
CA CYS A 125 3.56 6.73 -1.30
C CYS A 125 2.25 6.43 -2.05
N LEU A 126 1.57 7.46 -2.56
CA LEU A 126 0.39 7.31 -3.42
C LEU A 126 0.71 6.58 -4.72
N TRP A 127 1.82 6.95 -5.38
CA TRP A 127 2.29 6.29 -6.59
C TRP A 127 2.60 4.82 -6.33
N TRP A 128 3.28 4.52 -5.22
CA TRP A 128 3.53 3.14 -4.81
C TRP A 128 2.22 2.35 -4.63
N CYS A 129 1.23 2.90 -3.92
CA CYS A 129 -0.08 2.27 -3.72
C CYS A 129 -0.79 2.01 -5.06
N ARG A 130 -0.76 2.98 -5.98
CA ARG A 130 -1.34 2.86 -7.33
C ARG A 130 -0.67 1.74 -8.13
N MET A 131 0.65 1.61 -8.02
CA MET A 131 1.39 0.55 -8.72
C MET A 131 1.09 -0.84 -8.17
N VAL A 132 0.95 -0.99 -6.85
CA VAL A 132 0.50 -2.24 -6.23
C VAL A 132 -0.92 -2.58 -6.67
N LEU A 133 -1.84 -1.62 -6.70
CA LEU A 133 -3.20 -1.84 -7.20
C LEU A 133 -3.19 -2.33 -8.65
N GLY A 134 -2.31 -1.80 -9.49
CA GLY A 134 -2.11 -2.27 -10.86
C GLY A 134 -1.56 -3.69 -10.97
N ASP A 135 -0.72 -4.13 -10.03
CA ASP A 135 -0.29 -5.54 -9.96
C ASP A 135 -1.45 -6.47 -9.60
N LEU A 136 -2.28 -6.06 -8.64
CA LEU A 136 -3.47 -6.81 -8.22
C LEU A 136 -4.46 -6.96 -9.38
N ASP A 137 -4.69 -5.89 -10.14
CA ASP A 137 -5.59 -5.88 -11.30
C ASP A 137 -5.05 -6.81 -12.41
N ARG A 138 -3.77 -6.67 -12.78
CA ARG A 138 -3.13 -7.54 -13.79
C ARG A 138 -3.15 -9.03 -13.45
N GLN A 139 -3.09 -9.37 -12.17
CA GLN A 139 -3.16 -10.76 -11.70
C GLN A 139 -4.58 -11.22 -11.39
N ALA A 140 -5.60 -10.41 -11.74
CA ALA A 140 -7.00 -10.68 -11.50
C ALA A 140 -7.37 -10.95 -10.01
N LEU A 141 -6.56 -10.41 -9.09
CA LEU A 141 -6.76 -10.48 -7.63
C LEU A 141 -7.82 -9.48 -7.14
N VAL A 142 -8.21 -8.54 -8.00
CA VAL A 142 -9.33 -7.61 -7.82
C VAL A 142 -10.14 -7.54 -9.12
N SER A 143 -11.28 -6.86 -9.08
CA SER A 143 -12.11 -6.62 -10.28
C SER A 143 -11.37 -5.73 -11.27
N GLY A 144 -11.43 -6.09 -12.55
CA GLY A 144 -10.79 -5.34 -13.63
C GLY A 144 -11.16 -3.86 -13.62
N GLY A 145 -10.20 -2.98 -13.95
CA GLY A 145 -10.41 -1.54 -14.00
C GLY A 145 -10.22 -0.84 -12.64
N ALA A 146 -9.51 -1.48 -11.71
CA ALA A 146 -9.34 -0.98 -10.34
C ALA A 146 -8.49 0.28 -10.31
N VAL A 147 -7.45 0.35 -11.16
CA VAL A 147 -6.59 1.54 -11.26
C VAL A 147 -7.36 2.73 -11.81
N GLU A 148 -8.23 2.53 -12.80
CA GLU A 148 -9.06 3.58 -13.40
C GLU A 148 -10.07 4.12 -12.40
N ARG A 149 -10.71 3.25 -11.61
CA ARG A 149 -11.59 3.66 -10.51
C ARG A 149 -10.83 4.48 -9.46
N PHE A 150 -9.63 4.05 -9.09
CA PHE A 150 -8.78 4.76 -8.15
C PHE A 150 -8.35 6.14 -8.68
N ASP A 151 -7.91 6.21 -9.93
CA ASP A 151 -7.51 7.46 -10.59
C ASP A 151 -8.70 8.43 -10.70
N ALA A 152 -9.89 7.93 -11.06
CA ALA A 152 -11.11 8.73 -11.11
C ALA A 152 -11.49 9.28 -9.74
N TYR A 153 -11.43 8.46 -8.69
CA TYR A 153 -11.63 8.89 -7.31
C TYR A 153 -10.64 9.99 -6.91
N HIS A 154 -9.35 9.81 -7.21
CA HIS A 154 -8.34 10.80 -6.87
C HIS A 154 -8.54 12.12 -7.63
N GLN A 155 -8.93 12.06 -8.91
CA GLN A 155 -9.28 13.25 -9.70
C GLN A 155 -10.49 13.99 -9.13
N GLU A 156 -11.52 13.26 -8.70
CA GLU A 156 -12.69 13.87 -8.05
C GLU A 156 -12.28 14.60 -6.75
N LYS A 157 -11.47 13.95 -5.90
CA LYS A 157 -10.97 14.57 -4.67
C LYS A 157 -10.06 15.77 -4.92
N ASN A 158 -9.23 15.72 -5.96
CA ASN A 158 -8.41 16.86 -6.40
C ASN A 158 -9.27 18.08 -6.77
N ARG A 159 -10.39 17.90 -7.50
CA ARG A 159 -11.29 19.01 -7.83
C ARG A 159 -11.84 19.72 -6.58
N GLY A 160 -12.07 18.98 -5.50
CA GLY A 160 -12.54 19.55 -4.23
C GLY A 160 -11.43 20.16 -3.36
N ASN A 161 -10.23 19.56 -3.35
CA ASN A 161 -9.08 20.08 -2.59
C ASN A 161 -7.76 19.71 -3.29
N PRO A 162 -7.27 20.54 -4.23
CA PRO A 162 -6.10 20.21 -5.03
C PRO A 162 -4.79 20.24 -4.24
N LYS A 163 -4.75 20.95 -3.10
CA LYS A 163 -3.57 20.97 -2.22
C LYS A 163 -3.38 19.65 -1.48
N ARG A 164 -4.48 19.05 -1.03
CA ARG A 164 -4.50 17.78 -0.29
C ARG A 164 -4.36 16.56 -1.20
N PHE A 165 -4.91 16.63 -2.41
CA PHE A 165 -4.89 15.57 -3.41
C PHE A 165 -4.17 16.05 -4.68
N PRO A 166 -2.86 16.31 -4.63
CA PRO A 166 -2.13 16.97 -5.71
C PRO A 166 -2.14 16.16 -7.02
N LEU A 167 -2.23 16.87 -8.15
CA LEU A 167 -2.03 16.34 -9.49
C LEU A 167 -0.96 17.17 -10.24
N PRO A 168 -0.07 16.54 -11.03
CA PRO A 168 0.05 15.09 -11.21
C PRO A 168 0.51 14.37 -9.93
N ILE A 169 0.19 13.08 -9.80
CA ILE A 169 0.66 12.26 -8.66
C ILE A 169 2.19 12.25 -8.67
N ALA A 170 2.79 12.68 -7.56
CA ALA A 170 4.24 12.63 -7.35
C ALA A 170 4.72 11.17 -7.45
N ARG A 171 5.79 10.94 -8.22
CA ARG A 171 6.29 9.60 -8.54
C ARG A 171 7.68 9.41 -7.96
N GLY A 172 7.87 8.32 -7.24
CA GLY A 172 9.19 7.75 -7.00
C GLY A 172 9.60 6.79 -8.12
N THR A 173 10.74 6.13 -7.92
CA THR A 173 11.38 5.25 -8.90
C THR A 173 11.49 3.84 -8.35
N PHE A 174 11.09 2.84 -9.14
CA PHE A 174 11.39 1.44 -8.86
C PHE A 174 12.74 1.09 -9.49
N TYR A 175 13.57 0.35 -8.78
CA TYR A 175 14.88 -0.09 -9.28
C TYR A 175 15.00 -1.61 -9.24
N THR A 176 15.74 -2.17 -10.20
CA THR A 176 16.06 -3.60 -10.25
C THR A 176 17.36 -3.85 -9.51
N ILE A 177 17.44 -4.96 -8.78
CA ILE A 177 18.72 -5.54 -8.40
C ILE A 177 19.17 -6.38 -9.60
N SER A 178 20.27 -5.97 -10.23
CA SER A 178 20.99 -6.74 -11.26
C SER A 178 21.88 -7.80 -10.63
#